data_AF-A0A7J4GYH7-F1
#
_entry.id   AF-A0A7J4GYH7-F1
#
_cell.length_a   1.000
_cell.length_b   1.000
_cell.length_c   1.000
_cell.angle_alpha   90.00
_cell.angle_beta   90.00
_cell.angle_gamma   90.00
#
_symmetry.space_group_name_H-M   'P 1'
#
loop_
_entity.id
_entity.type
_entity.pdbx_description
1 polymer ?
#
loop_
_entity_poly.entity_id
_entity_poly.type
_entity_poly.pdbx_seq_one_letter_code
_entity_poly.pdbx_strand_id
1 'polypeptide(L)'
;MKDWLNLYDFFFYKLHHLMVWLTEGTFLESSGADIGFFLATLIMCLITFGGIMSSMFVILWIERKFYARVNDRRGATTALRSLWVGENGVTAGQWWNMVPFGLGKPIGALNGWLNRVAGNDGHSHEMVNRVGNRSWYGVTIFPGFFQNLADGMKFMIKEHMVPERADKVIFEVAPFLVISSTIMILGLVPLSSGIYGANPELSVLFAFAIFGIAPLGVFFAGWSSNNKYTLLGGIRSAAQLTAYEIPLLLSILSVCIMAGSFNFLEIVHFQHSAGVWLLFLMPLGAVLFLVSMMAEVERIPFDMPEAEAELVEGWWTEYGGMRFGLLFAAEYMRVYAACILFAHFFLGGWASPFAGLVPGGPLIPGIVWTLLKAWFIFTVIFVWARTALPRIRTDQILEFGWRMLLPLSFLQVVLAVIYRLYLFDASALADTTSGGWAWDFMGIPWGVPILTTAFWVGVFWVFMNDENLEEDQERMFHVQTLTPAGKHTAGQE
;
A
#
# COMPACT_ATOMS: atom_id res chain seq x y z
N MET A 1 -16.04 -22.65 0.50
CA MET A 1 -16.25 -21.18 0.48
C MET A 1 -16.60 -20.73 -0.95
N LYS A 2 -17.85 -20.91 -1.41
CA LYS A 2 -18.27 -20.35 -2.70
C LYS A 2 -18.75 -18.93 -2.45
N ASP A 3 -17.97 -17.95 -2.89
CA ASP A 3 -18.48 -16.58 -2.97
C ASP A 3 -19.65 -16.59 -3.97
N TRP A 4 -20.76 -15.95 -3.62
CA TRP A 4 -21.94 -15.89 -4.50
C TRP A 4 -21.64 -15.12 -5.79
N LEU A 5 -20.61 -14.26 -5.77
CA LEU A 5 -19.98 -13.66 -6.95
C LEU A 5 -18.79 -14.50 -7.44
N ASN A 6 -19.08 -15.63 -8.09
CA ASN A 6 -18.07 -16.35 -8.87
C ASN A 6 -18.03 -15.81 -10.31
N LEU A 7 -17.41 -14.63 -10.47
CA LEU A 7 -17.28 -13.98 -11.76
C LEU A 7 -16.34 -14.75 -12.69
N TYR A 8 -15.29 -15.37 -12.14
CA TYR A 8 -14.34 -16.18 -12.89
C TYR A 8 -15.06 -17.28 -13.69
N ASP A 9 -15.75 -18.21 -13.02
CA ASP A 9 -16.42 -19.32 -13.72
C ASP A 9 -17.50 -18.82 -14.70
N PHE A 10 -18.19 -17.73 -14.35
CA PHE A 10 -19.22 -17.14 -15.22
C PHE A 10 -18.64 -16.61 -16.54
N PHE A 11 -17.57 -15.82 -16.48
CA PHE A 11 -16.95 -15.24 -17.67
C PHE A 11 -16.24 -16.31 -18.49
N PHE A 12 -15.49 -17.21 -17.85
CA PHE A 12 -14.79 -18.29 -18.53
C PHE A 12 -15.76 -19.22 -19.27
N TYR A 13 -16.84 -19.66 -18.62
CA TYR A 13 -17.84 -20.51 -19.27
C TYR A 13 -18.52 -19.80 -20.45
N LYS A 14 -19.00 -18.57 -20.26
CA LYS A 14 -19.73 -17.85 -21.31
C LYS A 14 -18.86 -17.44 -22.49
N LEU A 15 -17.65 -16.92 -22.25
CA LEU A 15 -16.74 -16.51 -23.32
C LEU A 15 -16.20 -17.70 -24.07
N HIS A 16 -15.90 -18.80 -23.38
CA HIS A 16 -15.49 -20.03 -24.05
C HIS A 16 -16.58 -20.53 -25.01
N HIS A 17 -17.83 -20.66 -24.54
CA HIS A 17 -18.94 -21.06 -25.41
C HIS A 17 -19.23 -20.07 -26.54
N LEU A 18 -19.15 -18.76 -26.28
CA LEU A 18 -19.34 -17.73 -27.30
C LEU A 18 -18.26 -17.81 -28.39
N MET A 19 -16.99 -17.95 -28.02
CA MET A 19 -15.88 -17.97 -28.97
C MET A 19 -15.85 -19.26 -29.78
N VAL A 20 -16.16 -20.40 -29.17
CA VAL A 20 -16.33 -21.67 -29.90
C VAL A 20 -17.43 -21.51 -30.95
N TRP A 21 -18.63 -21.03 -30.55
CA TRP A 21 -19.73 -20.78 -31.48
C TRP A 21 -19.38 -19.78 -32.60
N LEU A 22 -18.64 -18.71 -32.30
CA LEU A 22 -18.22 -17.71 -33.29
C LEU A 22 -17.16 -18.21 -34.27
N THR A 23 -16.35 -19.19 -33.86
CA THR A 23 -15.23 -19.72 -34.67
C THR A 23 -15.57 -21.01 -35.40
N GLU A 24 -16.71 -21.64 -35.09
CA GLU A 24 -17.24 -22.81 -35.79
C GLU A 24 -17.35 -22.54 -37.30
N GLY A 25 -16.68 -23.38 -38.12
CA GLY A 25 -16.69 -23.26 -39.58
C GLY A 25 -15.78 -22.18 -40.16
N THR A 26 -14.94 -21.54 -39.32
CA THR A 26 -13.91 -20.59 -39.76
C THR A 26 -12.52 -21.22 -39.71
N PHE A 27 -11.53 -20.57 -40.35
CA PHE A 27 -10.13 -21.00 -40.27
C PHE A 27 -9.52 -20.93 -38.85
N LEU A 28 -10.21 -20.26 -37.91
CA LEU A 28 -9.80 -20.07 -36.51
C LEU A 28 -10.43 -21.08 -35.54
N GLU A 29 -11.18 -22.07 -36.04
CA GLU A 29 -11.87 -23.07 -35.20
C GLU A 29 -10.91 -23.78 -34.23
N SER A 30 -9.68 -24.07 -34.66
CA SER A 30 -8.64 -24.68 -33.81
C SER A 30 -8.13 -23.76 -32.70
N SER A 31 -8.27 -22.45 -32.83
CA SER A 31 -7.80 -21.44 -31.86
C SER A 31 -8.95 -20.82 -31.05
N GLY A 32 -10.21 -21.16 -31.33
CA GLY A 32 -11.37 -20.54 -30.68
C GLY A 32 -11.38 -20.70 -29.16
N ALA A 33 -10.97 -21.86 -28.66
CA ALA A 33 -10.86 -22.13 -27.23
C ALA A 33 -9.79 -21.26 -26.55
N ASP A 34 -8.61 -21.15 -27.16
CA ASP A 34 -7.48 -20.35 -26.64
C ASP A 34 -7.80 -18.86 -26.65
N ILE A 35 -8.46 -18.37 -27.70
CA ILE A 35 -8.92 -16.99 -27.78
C ILE A 35 -9.97 -16.72 -26.70
N GLY A 36 -10.89 -17.66 -26.45
CA GLY A 36 -11.86 -17.57 -25.36
C GLY A 36 -11.20 -17.50 -23.98
N PHE A 37 -10.19 -18.34 -23.74
CA PHE A 37 -9.39 -18.33 -22.51
C PHE A 37 -8.65 -17.00 -22.33
N PHE A 38 -7.98 -16.50 -23.37
CA PHE A 38 -7.26 -15.23 -23.34
C PHE A 38 -8.19 -14.05 -23.06
N LEU A 39 -9.33 -13.96 -23.74
CA LEU A 39 -10.31 -12.89 -23.54
C LEU A 39 -10.93 -12.94 -22.13
N ALA A 40 -11.28 -14.12 -21.63
CA ALA A 40 -11.79 -14.28 -20.27
C ALA A 40 -10.75 -13.84 -19.22
N THR A 41 -9.50 -14.26 -19.39
CA THR A 41 -8.39 -13.83 -18.51
C THR A 41 -8.20 -12.32 -18.57
N LEU A 42 -8.20 -11.72 -19.76
CA LEU A 42 -8.04 -10.27 -19.94
C LEU A 42 -9.17 -9.48 -19.28
N ILE A 43 -10.42 -9.92 -19.44
CA ILE A 43 -11.59 -9.30 -18.79
C ILE A 43 -11.48 -9.43 -17.27
N MET A 44 -11.10 -10.60 -16.75
CA MET A 44 -10.94 -10.80 -15.31
C MET A 44 -9.80 -9.96 -14.72
N CYS A 45 -8.68 -9.83 -15.45
CA CYS A 45 -7.60 -8.90 -15.08
C CYS A 45 -8.09 -7.46 -15.04
N LEU A 46 -8.86 -7.02 -16.05
CA LEU A 46 -9.41 -5.65 -16.08
C LEU A 46 -10.44 -5.41 -14.96
N ILE A 47 -11.27 -6.39 -14.63
CA ILE A 47 -12.23 -6.28 -13.51
C ILE A 47 -11.49 -6.21 -12.18
N THR A 48 -10.51 -7.09 -11.97
CA THR A 48 -9.72 -7.14 -10.73
C THR A 48 -8.92 -5.85 -10.55
N PHE A 49 -8.17 -5.45 -11.59
CA PHE A 49 -7.40 -4.21 -11.61
C PHE A 49 -8.31 -2.98 -11.48
N GLY A 50 -9.43 -2.93 -12.23
CA GLY A 50 -10.40 -1.84 -12.15
C GLY A 50 -11.04 -1.71 -10.77
N GLY A 51 -11.31 -2.84 -10.09
CA GLY A 51 -11.78 -2.87 -8.71
C GLY A 51 -10.75 -2.29 -7.73
N ILE A 52 -9.50 -2.75 -7.82
CA ILE A 52 -8.37 -2.25 -7.03
C ILE A 52 -8.19 -0.74 -7.27
N MET A 53 -8.12 -0.31 -8.53
CA MET A 53 -7.91 1.09 -8.88
C MET A 53 -9.06 2.00 -8.42
N SER A 54 -10.31 1.54 -8.55
CA SER A 54 -11.47 2.29 -8.05
C SER A 54 -11.43 2.43 -6.53
N SER A 55 -11.00 1.38 -5.82
CA SER A 55 -10.85 1.40 -4.37
C SER A 55 -9.68 2.27 -3.88
N MET A 56 -8.68 2.54 -4.72
CA MET A 56 -7.53 3.37 -4.37
C MET A 56 -7.92 4.84 -4.10
N PHE A 57 -8.97 5.35 -4.73
CA PHE A 57 -9.51 6.68 -4.43
C PHE A 57 -9.93 6.82 -2.95
N VAL A 58 -10.36 5.72 -2.32
CA VAL A 58 -10.76 5.69 -0.91
C VAL A 58 -9.53 5.84 -0.01
N ILE A 59 -8.40 5.25 -0.37
CA ILE A 59 -7.14 5.30 0.42
C ILE A 59 -6.60 6.72 0.51
N LEU A 60 -6.46 7.37 -0.64
CA LEU A 60 -6.04 8.77 -0.72
C LEU A 60 -6.99 9.68 0.06
N TRP A 61 -8.29 9.38 0.01
CA TRP A 61 -9.29 10.10 0.78
C TRP A 61 -9.17 9.87 2.30
N ILE A 62 -8.93 8.63 2.73
CA ILE A 62 -8.75 8.28 4.15
C ILE A 62 -7.54 9.00 4.75
N GLU A 63 -6.38 8.95 4.09
CA GLU A 63 -5.14 9.54 4.61
C GLU A 63 -5.34 11.02 4.88
N ARG A 64 -5.78 11.78 3.87
CA ARG A 64 -5.92 13.22 4.03
C ARG A 64 -6.93 13.59 5.13
N LYS A 65 -8.01 12.81 5.26
CA LYS A 65 -9.02 13.03 6.30
C LYS A 65 -8.48 12.72 7.70
N PHE A 66 -7.72 11.65 7.85
CA PHE A 66 -7.09 11.31 9.12
C PHE A 66 -6.09 12.39 9.53
N TYR A 67 -5.24 12.85 8.60
CA TYR A 67 -4.30 13.96 8.83
C TYR A 67 -4.99 15.25 9.24
N ALA A 68 -6.11 15.60 8.59
CA ALA A 68 -6.87 16.78 8.95
C ALA A 68 -7.46 16.69 10.37
N ARG A 69 -7.85 15.48 10.80
CA ARG A 69 -8.32 15.25 12.18
C ARG A 69 -7.20 15.37 13.20
N VAL A 70 -6.02 14.79 12.91
CA VAL A 70 -4.86 14.86 13.80
C VAL A 70 -4.37 16.30 13.96
N ASN A 71 -4.34 17.07 12.88
CA ASN A 71 -3.90 18.48 12.89
C ASN A 71 -4.98 19.48 13.34
N ASP A 72 -6.15 18.99 13.79
CA ASP A 72 -7.36 19.77 14.11
C ASP A 72 -7.73 20.84 13.07
N ARG A 73 -7.46 20.55 11.79
CA ARG A 73 -7.83 21.39 10.64
C ARG A 73 -9.28 21.14 10.25
N ARG A 74 -10.21 21.28 11.20
CA ARG A 74 -11.65 21.11 10.99
C ARG A 74 -12.22 22.34 10.29
N GLY A 75 -12.76 22.18 9.09
CA GLY A 75 -13.43 23.26 8.35
C GLY A 75 -13.94 22.80 6.98
N ALA A 76 -14.92 23.53 6.45
CA ALA A 76 -15.91 23.19 5.44
C ALA A 76 -15.57 22.19 4.31
N THR A 77 -16.65 21.57 3.84
CA THR A 77 -16.82 20.54 2.83
C THR A 77 -16.39 21.00 1.41
N THR A 78 -15.11 21.18 1.15
CA THR A 78 -14.60 21.75 -0.12
C THR A 78 -14.21 20.67 -1.16
N ALA A 79 -15.14 19.79 -1.55
CA ALA A 79 -14.86 18.78 -2.58
C ALA A 79 -14.99 19.29 -4.03
N LEU A 80 -15.97 20.17 -4.29
CA LEU A 80 -16.32 20.59 -5.66
C LEU A 80 -15.61 21.87 -6.10
N ARG A 81 -15.22 22.72 -5.14
CA ARG A 81 -14.52 23.99 -5.40
C ARG A 81 -13.08 23.75 -5.89
N SER A 82 -12.41 22.72 -5.40
CA SER A 82 -11.00 22.47 -5.71
C SER A 82 -10.72 21.97 -7.12
N LEU A 83 -11.75 21.51 -7.84
CA LEU A 83 -11.69 21.33 -9.30
C LEU A 83 -11.37 22.64 -10.04
N TRP A 84 -11.64 23.79 -9.41
CA TRP A 84 -11.68 25.11 -10.06
C TRP A 84 -10.97 26.24 -9.29
N VAL A 85 -10.36 25.93 -8.14
CA VAL A 85 -9.71 26.90 -7.25
C VAL A 85 -8.31 26.41 -6.85
N GLY A 86 -7.30 27.22 -7.15
CA GLY A 86 -5.92 26.95 -6.75
C GLY A 86 -5.71 27.00 -5.23
N GLU A 87 -4.66 26.32 -4.77
CA GLU A 87 -4.36 26.03 -3.35
C GLU A 87 -3.99 27.25 -2.48
N ASN A 88 -3.95 28.47 -3.03
CA ASN A 88 -3.31 29.63 -2.37
C ASN A 88 -4.25 30.60 -1.64
N GLY A 89 -5.46 30.18 -1.26
CA GLY A 89 -6.40 31.06 -0.52
C GLY A 89 -6.98 32.20 -1.37
N VAL A 90 -6.54 32.34 -2.61
CA VAL A 90 -7.19 33.14 -3.64
C VAL A 90 -8.35 32.29 -4.14
N THR A 91 -9.60 32.70 -3.90
CA THR A 91 -10.69 32.28 -4.78
C THR A 91 -10.18 32.55 -6.17
N ALA A 92 -10.02 31.52 -7.01
CA ALA A 92 -9.57 31.72 -8.39
C ALA A 92 -10.35 32.92 -8.88
N GLY A 93 -9.65 33.99 -9.28
CA GLY A 93 -10.28 35.31 -9.37
C GLY A 93 -11.40 35.31 -10.40
N GLN A 94 -11.67 36.44 -11.05
CA GLN A 94 -12.61 36.44 -12.16
C GLN A 94 -12.10 35.69 -13.42
N TRP A 95 -11.30 34.62 -13.29
CA TRP A 95 -10.81 33.79 -14.39
C TRP A 95 -11.96 33.19 -15.19
N TRP A 96 -13.10 32.85 -14.56
CA TRP A 96 -14.28 32.38 -15.27
C TRP A 96 -14.82 33.45 -16.24
N ASN A 97 -14.59 34.75 -15.98
CA ASN A 97 -14.94 35.81 -16.93
C ASN A 97 -14.06 35.79 -18.19
N MET A 98 -12.96 35.05 -18.19
CA MET A 98 -12.08 34.85 -19.35
C MET A 98 -12.50 33.65 -20.21
N VAL A 99 -13.49 32.85 -19.78
CA VAL A 99 -13.98 31.69 -20.54
C VAL A 99 -14.77 32.18 -21.75
N PRO A 100 -14.40 31.77 -22.98
CA PRO A 100 -15.09 32.21 -24.19
C PRO A 100 -16.55 31.72 -24.24
N PHE A 101 -17.37 32.37 -25.07
CA PHE A 101 -18.78 32.02 -25.32
C PHE A 101 -19.75 32.25 -24.14
N GLY A 102 -19.39 33.07 -23.15
CA GLY A 102 -20.31 33.45 -22.07
C GLY A 102 -20.59 32.34 -21.04
N LEU A 103 -19.93 31.18 -21.19
CA LEU A 103 -19.93 30.07 -20.23
C LEU A 103 -19.37 30.46 -18.86
N GLY A 104 -18.66 31.59 -18.77
CA GLY A 104 -18.15 32.16 -17.53
C GLY A 104 -19.22 32.54 -16.49
N LYS A 105 -20.38 33.03 -16.93
CA LYS A 105 -21.46 33.47 -16.02
C LYS A 105 -22.08 32.31 -15.21
N PRO A 106 -22.48 31.17 -15.83
CA PRO A 106 -23.00 30.05 -15.05
C PRO A 106 -21.94 29.41 -14.14
N ILE A 107 -20.68 29.33 -14.58
CA ILE A 107 -19.57 28.82 -13.76
C ILE A 107 -19.32 29.74 -12.56
N GLY A 108 -19.29 31.06 -12.77
CA GLY A 108 -19.15 32.05 -11.69
C GLY A 108 -20.32 32.02 -10.70
N ALA A 109 -21.55 31.86 -11.19
CA ALA A 109 -22.74 31.72 -10.33
C ALA A 109 -22.70 30.44 -9.48
N LEU A 110 -22.31 29.32 -10.08
CA LEU A 110 -22.13 28.04 -9.38
C LEU A 110 -21.03 28.14 -8.31
N ASN A 111 -19.88 28.73 -8.65
CA ASN A 111 -18.77 28.91 -7.73
C ASN A 111 -19.14 29.87 -6.57
N GLY A 112 -19.86 30.95 -6.87
CA GLY A 112 -20.39 31.88 -5.85
C GLY A 112 -21.40 31.22 -4.92
N TRP A 113 -22.29 30.37 -5.46
CA TRP A 113 -23.24 29.58 -4.68
C TRP A 113 -22.52 28.55 -3.78
N LEU A 114 -21.54 27.82 -4.33
CA LEU A 114 -20.71 26.88 -3.58
C LEU A 114 -19.94 27.58 -2.45
N ASN A 115 -19.37 28.76 -2.69
CA ASN A 115 -18.68 29.52 -1.65
C ASN A 115 -19.63 30.01 -0.54
N ARG A 116 -20.89 30.33 -0.87
CA ARG A 116 -21.88 30.77 0.13
C ARG A 116 -22.38 29.61 1.00
N VAL A 117 -22.57 28.43 0.42
CA VAL A 117 -23.13 27.26 1.12
C VAL A 117 -22.05 26.41 1.80
N ALA A 118 -20.86 26.32 1.21
CA ALA A 118 -19.77 25.43 1.62
C ALA A 118 -18.40 26.13 1.80
N GLY A 119 -18.37 27.46 1.91
CA GLY A 119 -17.14 28.25 2.14
C GLY A 119 -16.69 28.27 3.60
N ASN A 120 -15.39 28.52 3.84
CA ASN A 120 -14.81 28.65 5.19
C ASN A 120 -14.83 30.07 5.76
N ASP A 121 -15.58 31.01 5.18
CA ASP A 121 -15.59 32.41 5.63
C ASP A 121 -16.39 32.62 6.94
N GLY A 122 -16.79 31.54 7.61
CA GLY A 122 -17.31 31.60 8.97
C GLY A 122 -16.17 31.73 9.98
N HIS A 123 -16.16 32.80 10.76
CA HIS A 123 -15.23 33.07 11.88
C HIS A 123 -15.23 32.00 13.00
N SER A 124 -15.81 30.81 12.79
CA SER A 124 -16.00 29.76 13.79
C SER A 124 -14.79 28.84 14.00
N HIS A 125 -13.80 28.83 13.10
CA HIS A 125 -12.62 27.97 13.19
C HIS A 125 -11.32 28.76 13.07
N GLU A 126 -10.73 29.11 14.22
CA GLU A 126 -9.49 29.91 14.30
C GLU A 126 -8.31 29.30 13.52
N MET A 127 -8.17 27.97 13.54
CA MET A 127 -7.10 27.26 12.81
C MET A 127 -7.25 27.36 11.29
N VAL A 128 -8.48 27.44 10.76
CA VAL A 128 -8.74 27.58 9.32
C VAL A 128 -8.42 29.00 8.84
N ASN A 129 -8.65 29.99 9.70
CA ASN A 129 -8.32 31.38 9.42
C ASN A 129 -6.80 31.61 9.36
N ARG A 130 -6.03 30.96 10.25
CA ARG A 130 -4.55 31.03 10.25
C ARG A 130 -3.90 30.58 8.94
N VAL A 131 -4.52 29.64 8.23
CA VAL A 131 -4.00 29.09 6.97
C VAL A 131 -4.71 29.70 5.74
N GLY A 132 -5.58 30.70 5.93
CA GLY A 132 -6.23 31.46 4.85
C GLY A 132 -7.28 30.69 4.05
N ASN A 133 -8.35 30.22 4.72
CA ASN A 133 -9.46 29.47 4.09
C ASN A 133 -9.01 28.15 3.41
N ARG A 134 -7.80 27.68 3.70
CA ARG A 134 -7.31 26.35 3.31
C ARG A 134 -7.82 25.28 4.27
N SER A 135 -9.14 25.12 4.37
CA SER A 135 -9.72 23.93 5.02
C SER A 135 -10.29 22.98 3.98
N TRP A 136 -9.98 21.71 4.21
CA TRP A 136 -10.10 20.63 3.25
C TRP A 136 -11.20 19.61 3.59
N TYR A 137 -11.76 19.63 4.81
CA TYR A 137 -12.56 18.49 5.28
C TYR A 137 -13.74 18.89 6.17
N GLY A 138 -14.94 18.75 5.60
CA GLY A 138 -16.17 18.79 6.37
C GLY A 138 -16.39 17.55 7.25
N VAL A 139 -17.37 17.66 8.14
CA VAL A 139 -17.70 16.65 9.17
C VAL A 139 -18.17 15.31 8.57
N THR A 140 -18.76 15.34 7.37
CA THR A 140 -19.40 14.17 6.73
C THR A 140 -18.41 13.26 5.99
N ILE A 141 -18.87 12.10 5.51
CA ILE A 141 -18.04 11.08 4.83
C ILE A 141 -17.65 11.50 3.40
N PHE A 142 -18.45 12.29 2.69
CA PHE A 142 -18.21 12.59 1.26
C PHE A 142 -17.24 13.75 0.89
N PRO A 143 -16.95 14.75 1.74
CA PRO A 143 -16.09 15.87 1.34
C PRO A 143 -14.64 15.44 1.07
N GLY A 144 -14.03 16.02 0.03
CA GLY A 144 -12.64 15.80 -0.37
C GLY A 144 -12.40 14.64 -1.36
N PHE A 145 -13.43 13.85 -1.71
CA PHE A 145 -13.25 12.72 -2.64
C PHE A 145 -12.83 13.15 -4.07
N PHE A 146 -13.45 14.21 -4.60
CA PHE A 146 -13.14 14.74 -5.93
C PHE A 146 -11.79 15.47 -6.04
N GLN A 147 -11.13 15.72 -4.90
CA GLN A 147 -9.80 16.33 -4.91
C GLN A 147 -8.78 15.48 -5.64
N ASN A 148 -8.81 14.16 -5.43
CA ASN A 148 -7.87 13.24 -6.07
C ASN A 148 -7.98 13.31 -7.60
N LEU A 149 -9.21 13.50 -8.11
CA LEU A 149 -9.45 13.70 -9.53
C LEU A 149 -8.91 15.07 -10.01
N ALA A 150 -9.09 16.13 -9.22
CA ALA A 150 -8.56 17.46 -9.53
C ALA A 150 -7.01 17.46 -9.56
N ASP A 151 -6.36 16.81 -8.60
CA ASP A 151 -4.90 16.68 -8.56
C ASP A 151 -4.37 15.85 -9.74
N GLY A 152 -5.06 14.77 -10.12
CA GLY A 152 -4.74 14.00 -11.32
C GLY A 152 -4.83 14.85 -12.60
N MET A 153 -5.92 15.62 -12.76
CA MET A 153 -6.07 16.54 -13.90
C MET A 153 -5.00 17.64 -13.91
N LYS A 154 -4.62 18.17 -12.74
CA LYS A 154 -3.53 19.15 -12.60
C LYS A 154 -2.21 18.58 -13.13
N PHE A 155 -1.85 17.33 -12.80
CA PHE A 155 -0.63 16.71 -13.32
C PHE A 155 -0.67 16.47 -14.83
N MET A 156 -1.83 16.14 -15.40
CA MET A 156 -1.99 15.94 -16.85
C MET A 156 -1.85 17.23 -17.66
N ILE A 157 -2.24 18.38 -17.10
CA ILE A 157 -2.21 19.68 -17.79
C ILE A 157 -0.85 20.37 -17.64
N LYS A 158 -0.11 20.07 -16.57
CA LYS A 158 1.21 20.65 -16.32
C LYS A 158 2.20 20.29 -17.42
N GLU A 159 2.99 21.28 -17.83
CA GLU A 159 4.04 21.11 -18.82
C GLU A 159 5.09 20.08 -18.38
N HIS A 160 5.51 19.26 -19.33
CA HIS A 160 6.63 18.35 -19.15
C HIS A 160 7.94 19.03 -19.55
N MET A 161 8.91 19.02 -18.65
CA MET A 161 10.25 19.56 -18.88
C MET A 161 11.27 18.46 -18.61
N VAL A 162 12.22 18.27 -19.53
CA VAL A 162 13.37 17.37 -19.36
C VAL A 162 14.61 18.24 -19.18
N PRO A 163 15.45 17.99 -18.16
CA PRO A 163 16.68 18.75 -17.99
C PRO A 163 17.61 18.60 -19.22
N GLU A 164 18.25 19.69 -19.65
CA GLU A 164 19.09 19.67 -20.87
C GLU A 164 20.27 18.71 -20.81
N ARG A 165 20.84 18.54 -19.61
CA ARG A 165 21.99 17.68 -19.35
C ARG A 165 21.62 16.26 -18.92
N ALA A 166 20.34 15.94 -18.79
CA ALA A 166 19.87 14.62 -18.41
C ALA A 166 20.03 13.61 -19.56
N ASP A 167 20.19 12.34 -19.21
CA ASP A 167 20.04 11.25 -20.19
C ASP A 167 18.55 11.09 -20.53
N LYS A 168 18.15 11.62 -21.68
CA LYS A 168 16.74 11.66 -22.11
C LYS A 168 16.10 10.28 -22.18
N VAL A 169 16.84 9.23 -22.57
CA VAL A 169 16.23 7.91 -22.76
C VAL A 169 15.92 7.30 -21.41
N ILE A 170 16.90 7.29 -20.51
CA ILE A 170 16.75 6.68 -19.18
C ILE A 170 15.77 7.51 -18.33
N PHE A 171 15.85 8.84 -18.40
CA PHE A 171 14.96 9.75 -17.66
C PHE A 171 13.50 9.51 -18.00
N GLU A 172 13.22 9.28 -19.28
CA GLU A 172 11.89 9.01 -19.80
C GLU A 172 11.38 7.61 -19.45
N VAL A 173 12.24 6.60 -19.51
CA VAL A 173 11.86 5.19 -19.29
C VAL A 173 11.71 4.85 -17.80
N ALA A 174 12.48 5.47 -16.91
CA ALA A 174 12.52 5.10 -15.49
C ALA A 174 11.13 5.14 -14.79
N PRO A 175 10.29 6.19 -14.96
CA PRO A 175 8.95 6.19 -14.37
C PRO A 175 8.05 5.05 -14.88
N PHE A 176 8.17 4.68 -16.16
CA PHE A 176 7.38 3.58 -16.72
C PHE A 176 7.83 2.22 -16.18
N LEU A 177 9.11 2.05 -15.86
CA LEU A 177 9.61 0.84 -15.19
C LEU A 177 8.99 0.69 -13.79
N VAL A 178 8.99 1.76 -13.00
CA VAL A 178 8.43 1.77 -11.63
C VAL A 178 6.93 1.49 -11.63
N ILE A 179 6.19 2.09 -12.56
CA ILE A 179 4.74 1.94 -12.66
C ILE A 179 4.34 0.57 -13.21
N SER A 180 4.99 0.11 -14.27
CA SER A 180 4.66 -1.18 -14.89
C SER A 180 4.87 -2.32 -13.91
N SER A 181 5.96 -2.30 -13.12
CA SER A 181 6.17 -3.30 -12.07
C SER A 181 5.05 -3.27 -11.03
N THR A 182 4.62 -2.08 -10.61
CA THR A 182 3.56 -1.91 -9.62
C THR A 182 2.19 -2.38 -10.12
N ILE A 183 1.83 -2.04 -11.36
CA ILE A 183 0.57 -2.47 -11.99
C ILE A 183 0.55 -4.00 -12.13
N MET A 184 1.69 -4.60 -12.49
CA MET A 184 1.78 -6.05 -12.65
C MET A 184 1.54 -6.79 -11.32
N ILE A 185 2.06 -6.27 -10.20
CA ILE A 185 1.78 -6.81 -8.86
C ILE A 185 0.28 -6.73 -8.55
N LEU A 186 -0.35 -5.58 -8.74
CA LEU A 186 -1.78 -5.40 -8.48
C LEU A 186 -2.67 -6.27 -9.39
N GLY A 187 -2.23 -6.58 -10.60
CA GLY A 187 -2.93 -7.49 -11.50
C GLY A 187 -2.90 -8.97 -11.07
N LEU A 188 -1.86 -9.38 -10.33
CA LEU A 188 -1.69 -10.76 -9.87
C LEU A 188 -2.41 -11.05 -8.54
N VAL A 189 -2.62 -10.01 -7.72
CA VAL A 189 -3.19 -10.19 -6.39
C VAL A 189 -4.70 -10.45 -6.48
N PRO A 190 -5.22 -11.58 -5.95
CA PRO A 190 -6.64 -11.87 -5.98
C PRO A 190 -7.43 -10.94 -5.05
N LEU A 191 -8.70 -10.70 -5.37
CA LEU A 191 -9.61 -9.94 -4.49
C LEU A 191 -10.57 -10.84 -3.71
N SER A 192 -10.99 -11.94 -4.34
CA SER A 192 -11.82 -12.99 -3.75
C SER A 192 -11.54 -14.32 -4.46
N SER A 193 -12.04 -15.44 -3.92
CA SER A 193 -11.90 -16.77 -4.51
C SER A 193 -12.46 -16.88 -5.94
N GLY A 194 -13.40 -15.99 -6.32
CA GLY A 194 -13.99 -15.93 -7.67
C GLY A 194 -13.64 -14.67 -8.46
N ILE A 195 -12.77 -13.81 -7.93
CA ILE A 195 -12.34 -12.55 -8.56
C ILE A 195 -10.82 -12.47 -8.50
N TYR A 196 -10.18 -13.03 -9.52
CA TYR A 196 -8.75 -12.99 -9.75
C TYR A 196 -8.47 -13.02 -11.25
N GLY A 197 -7.32 -12.49 -11.67
CA GLY A 197 -6.89 -12.46 -13.06
C GLY A 197 -6.27 -13.79 -13.49
N ALA A 198 -4.97 -13.94 -13.25
CA ALA A 198 -4.22 -15.17 -13.48
C ALA A 198 -3.78 -15.79 -12.14
N ASN A 199 -3.79 -17.12 -12.06
CA ASN A 199 -3.40 -17.84 -10.84
C ASN A 199 -2.30 -18.89 -11.11
N PRO A 200 -1.04 -18.49 -11.37
CA PRO A 200 0.07 -19.44 -11.49
C PRO A 200 0.42 -20.08 -10.14
N GLU A 201 0.97 -21.30 -10.16
CA GLU A 201 1.41 -22.02 -8.94
C GLU A 201 2.43 -21.22 -8.11
N LEU A 202 3.33 -20.49 -8.78
CA LEU A 202 4.38 -19.67 -8.17
C LEU A 202 4.00 -18.18 -8.08
N SER A 203 2.72 -17.87 -7.90
CA SER A 203 2.20 -16.48 -7.87
C SER A 203 2.94 -15.57 -6.89
N VAL A 204 3.20 -16.04 -5.66
CA VAL A 204 3.87 -15.25 -4.62
C VAL A 204 5.31 -14.95 -5.04
N LEU A 205 6.04 -15.96 -5.50
CA LEU A 205 7.43 -15.80 -5.95
C LEU A 205 7.52 -14.80 -7.11
N PHE A 206 6.60 -14.90 -8.07
CA PHE A 206 6.53 -13.99 -9.20
C PHE A 206 6.23 -12.55 -8.76
N ALA A 207 5.28 -12.34 -7.85
CA ALA A 207 4.97 -11.00 -7.32
C ALA A 207 6.19 -10.34 -6.66
N PHE A 208 6.96 -11.09 -5.86
CA PHE A 208 8.15 -10.55 -5.20
C PHE A 208 9.37 -10.40 -6.12
N ALA A 209 9.51 -11.24 -7.15
CA ALA A 209 10.50 -11.01 -8.19
C ALA A 209 10.27 -9.67 -8.92
N ILE A 210 9.00 -9.26 -9.06
CA ILE A 210 8.63 -7.96 -9.64
C ILE A 210 8.91 -6.81 -8.68
N PHE A 211 8.70 -7.00 -7.37
CA PHE A 211 9.09 -6.01 -6.35
C PHE A 211 10.58 -5.67 -6.46
N GLY A 212 11.45 -6.66 -6.66
CA GLY A 212 12.90 -6.46 -6.83
C GLY A 212 13.32 -5.66 -8.08
N ILE A 213 12.41 -5.35 -9.00
CA ILE A 213 12.70 -4.45 -10.15
C ILE A 213 12.65 -2.98 -9.71
N ALA A 214 11.90 -2.67 -8.64
CA ALA A 214 11.70 -1.34 -8.13
C ALA A 214 12.98 -0.53 -7.87
N PRO A 215 14.00 -1.07 -7.16
CA PRO A 215 15.17 -0.30 -6.78
C PRO A 215 15.99 0.14 -8.00
N LEU A 216 15.99 -0.66 -9.07
CA LEU A 216 16.62 -0.31 -10.34
C LEU A 216 15.94 0.88 -11.00
N GLY A 217 14.61 0.92 -10.99
CA GLY A 217 13.84 2.04 -11.52
C GLY A 217 14.15 3.35 -10.79
N VAL A 218 14.24 3.29 -9.46
CA VAL A 218 14.60 4.44 -8.62
C VAL A 218 16.03 4.91 -8.87
N PHE A 219 16.99 3.99 -8.94
CA PHE A 219 18.37 4.31 -9.24
C PHE A 219 18.52 4.96 -10.61
N PHE A 220 17.85 4.43 -11.64
CA PHE A 220 17.88 5.00 -12.99
C PHE A 220 17.22 6.38 -13.06
N ALA A 221 16.14 6.61 -12.31
CA ALA A 221 15.53 7.93 -12.18
C ALA A 221 16.51 8.95 -11.55
N GLY A 222 17.22 8.54 -10.49
CA GLY A 222 18.22 9.38 -9.84
C GLY A 222 19.45 9.68 -10.71
N TRP A 223 19.97 8.68 -11.40
CA TRP A 223 21.15 8.80 -12.27
C TRP A 223 20.88 9.62 -13.54
N SER A 224 19.77 9.34 -14.23
CA SER A 224 19.45 9.98 -15.51
C SER A 224 19.20 11.48 -15.40
N SER A 225 18.74 11.93 -14.23
CA SER A 225 18.47 13.33 -13.90
C SER A 225 19.71 14.24 -13.94
N ASN A 226 20.93 13.68 -13.87
CA ASN A 226 22.21 14.41 -13.92
C ASN A 226 22.31 15.58 -12.91
N ASN A 227 21.74 15.40 -11.72
CA ASN A 227 21.88 16.32 -10.58
C ASN A 227 22.53 15.55 -9.41
N LYS A 228 23.55 16.15 -8.79
CA LYS A 228 24.30 15.52 -7.68
C LYS A 228 23.41 15.18 -6.49
N TYR A 229 22.44 16.03 -6.16
CA TYR A 229 21.53 15.80 -5.04
C TYR A 229 20.58 14.64 -5.34
N THR A 230 20.00 14.63 -6.54
CA THR A 230 19.09 13.58 -7.02
C THR A 230 19.79 12.23 -7.14
N LEU A 231 21.05 12.21 -7.57
CA LEU A 231 21.87 10.99 -7.61
C LEU A 231 22.15 10.44 -6.20
N LEU A 232 22.50 11.30 -5.24
CA LEU A 232 22.70 10.88 -3.85
C LEU A 232 21.41 10.32 -3.23
N GLY A 233 20.26 10.94 -3.53
CA GLY A 233 18.94 10.44 -3.13
C GLY A 233 18.64 9.07 -3.74
N GLY A 234 18.89 8.89 -5.04
CA GLY A 234 18.69 7.62 -5.73
C GLY A 234 19.58 6.49 -5.21
N ILE A 235 20.85 6.76 -4.88
CA ILE A 235 21.77 5.76 -4.29
C ILE A 235 21.32 5.37 -2.88
N ARG A 236 20.91 6.35 -2.05
CA ARG A 236 20.40 6.09 -0.69
C ARG A 236 19.13 5.26 -0.71
N SER A 237 18.19 5.60 -1.59
CA SER A 237 16.96 4.83 -1.83
C SER A 237 17.26 3.41 -2.26
N ALA A 238 18.07 3.22 -3.31
CA ALA A 238 18.39 1.89 -3.82
C ALA A 238 19.05 1.01 -2.74
N ALA A 239 19.98 1.57 -1.95
CA ALA A 239 20.61 0.84 -0.85
C ALA A 239 19.61 0.44 0.25
N GLN A 240 18.67 1.32 0.58
CA GLN A 240 17.62 1.03 1.55
C GLN A 240 16.68 -0.06 1.04
N LEU A 241 16.11 0.08 -0.15
CA LEU A 241 15.18 -0.88 -0.72
C LEU A 241 15.81 -2.29 -0.78
N THR A 242 17.06 -2.40 -1.26
CA THR A 242 17.78 -3.68 -1.29
C THR A 242 18.04 -4.27 0.11
N ALA A 243 18.32 -3.43 1.12
CA ALA A 243 18.58 -3.92 2.48
C ALA A 243 17.34 -4.55 3.13
N TYR A 244 16.14 -4.03 2.83
CA TYR A 244 14.88 -4.49 3.41
C TYR A 244 14.16 -5.56 2.58
N GLU A 245 14.58 -5.77 1.33
CA GLU A 245 14.08 -6.84 0.48
C GLU A 245 14.39 -8.24 1.05
N ILE A 246 15.58 -8.45 1.63
CA ILE A 246 15.96 -9.76 2.18
C ILE A 246 15.11 -10.15 3.40
N PRO A 247 14.96 -9.31 4.45
CA PRO A 247 14.04 -9.61 5.56
C PRO A 247 12.58 -9.78 5.11
N LEU A 248 12.14 -9.00 4.13
CA LEU A 248 10.82 -9.13 3.53
C LEU A 248 10.63 -10.53 2.94
N LEU A 249 11.52 -10.98 2.05
CA LEU A 249 11.48 -12.30 1.41
C LEU A 249 11.51 -13.44 2.44
N LEU A 250 12.32 -13.34 3.49
CA LEU A 250 12.37 -14.33 4.57
C LEU A 250 11.06 -14.38 5.38
N SER A 251 10.44 -13.23 5.63
CA SER A 251 9.12 -13.20 6.29
C SER A 251 8.03 -13.87 5.43
N ILE A 252 8.08 -13.72 4.11
CA ILE A 252 7.13 -14.36 3.19
C ILE A 252 7.40 -15.85 3.06
N LEU A 253 8.68 -16.25 3.01
CA LEU A 253 9.06 -17.65 3.01
C LEU A 253 8.46 -18.38 4.22
N SER A 254 8.47 -17.73 5.39
CA SER A 254 7.85 -18.27 6.60
C SER A 254 6.34 -18.51 6.44
N VAL A 255 5.62 -17.62 5.73
CA VAL A 255 4.20 -17.77 5.40
C VAL A 255 3.98 -18.94 4.43
N CYS A 256 4.80 -19.04 3.38
CA CYS A 256 4.73 -20.13 2.41
C CYS A 256 5.00 -21.50 3.05
N ILE A 257 5.93 -21.59 4.02
CA ILE A 257 6.19 -22.82 4.78
C ILE A 257 4.96 -23.23 5.60
N MET A 258 4.30 -22.28 6.25
CA MET A 258 3.10 -22.58 7.05
C MET A 258 1.93 -23.05 6.19
N ALA A 259 1.71 -22.38 5.07
CA ALA A 259 0.63 -22.73 4.14
C ALA A 259 0.94 -23.99 3.30
N GLY A 260 2.21 -24.28 3.06
CA GLY A 260 2.66 -25.37 2.18
C GLY A 260 2.52 -25.04 0.69
N SER A 261 2.43 -23.76 0.31
CA SER A 261 2.22 -23.33 -1.08
C SER A 261 2.77 -21.93 -1.37
N PHE A 262 3.06 -21.67 -2.65
CA PHE A 262 3.43 -20.35 -3.19
C PHE A 262 2.25 -19.67 -3.92
N ASN A 263 1.05 -20.21 -3.80
CA ASN A 263 -0.15 -19.68 -4.43
C ASN A 263 -0.96 -18.81 -3.46
N PHE A 264 -1.38 -17.61 -3.87
CA PHE A 264 -2.18 -16.70 -3.03
C PHE A 264 -3.52 -17.32 -2.60
N LEU A 265 -4.19 -18.04 -3.50
CA LEU A 265 -5.47 -18.68 -3.19
C LEU A 265 -5.31 -19.77 -2.15
N GLU A 266 -4.30 -20.63 -2.31
CA GLU A 266 -4.05 -21.73 -1.39
C GLU A 266 -3.65 -21.25 0.00
N ILE A 267 -2.89 -20.16 0.11
CA ILE A 267 -2.53 -19.56 1.41
C ILE A 267 -3.79 -19.09 2.15
N VAL A 268 -4.71 -18.39 1.48
CA VAL A 268 -5.95 -17.91 2.10
C VAL A 268 -6.89 -19.08 2.44
N HIS A 269 -6.97 -20.09 1.57
CA HIS A 269 -7.74 -21.31 1.85
C HIS A 269 -7.17 -22.10 3.02
N PHE A 270 -5.84 -22.15 3.16
CA PHE A 270 -5.18 -22.75 4.32
C PHE A 270 -5.55 -22.02 5.62
N GLN A 271 -5.53 -20.69 5.64
CA GLN A 271 -5.91 -19.90 6.82
C GLN A 271 -7.37 -20.15 7.24
N HIS A 272 -8.26 -20.39 6.27
CA HIS A 272 -9.65 -20.72 6.56
C HIS A 272 -9.80 -22.15 7.08
N SER A 273 -9.23 -23.13 6.37
CA SER A 273 -9.35 -24.56 6.73
C SER A 273 -8.67 -24.88 8.06
N ALA A 274 -7.58 -24.19 8.39
CA ALA A 274 -6.91 -24.28 9.68
C ALA A 274 -7.62 -23.53 10.82
N GLY A 275 -8.65 -22.72 10.50
CA GLY A 275 -9.47 -21.98 11.46
C GLY A 275 -8.75 -20.84 12.20
N VAL A 276 -7.54 -20.46 11.77
CA VAL A 276 -6.72 -19.45 12.44
C VAL A 276 -6.01 -18.56 11.43
N TRP A 277 -6.01 -17.25 11.70
CA TRP A 277 -5.21 -16.28 10.97
C TRP A 277 -3.73 -16.40 11.34
N LEU A 278 -2.85 -16.43 10.32
CA LEU A 278 -1.40 -16.49 10.53
C LEU A 278 -0.86 -15.34 11.40
N LEU A 279 -1.57 -14.21 11.52
CA LEU A 279 -1.21 -13.15 12.47
C LEU A 279 -1.02 -13.68 13.91
N PHE A 280 -1.89 -14.56 14.39
CA PHE A 280 -1.84 -15.07 15.77
C PHE A 280 -0.81 -16.18 15.96
N LEU A 281 -0.50 -16.92 14.89
CA LEU A 281 0.56 -17.92 14.92
C LEU A 281 1.94 -17.25 14.81
N MET A 282 2.06 -16.23 13.98
CA MET A 282 3.33 -15.63 13.56
C MET A 282 3.32 -14.10 13.71
N PRO A 283 3.10 -13.57 14.92
CA PRO A 283 3.07 -12.11 15.12
C PRO A 283 4.42 -11.46 14.81
N LEU A 284 5.55 -12.12 15.12
CA LEU A 284 6.87 -11.65 14.70
C LEU A 284 6.97 -11.53 13.17
N GLY A 285 6.57 -12.56 12.43
CA GLY A 285 6.57 -12.53 10.97
C GLY A 285 5.70 -11.42 10.39
N ALA A 286 4.54 -11.17 10.99
CA ALA A 286 3.65 -10.08 10.61
C ALA A 286 4.30 -8.70 10.81
N VAL A 287 4.96 -8.47 11.95
CA VAL A 287 5.67 -7.21 12.22
C VAL A 287 6.85 -7.04 11.27
N LEU A 288 7.66 -8.09 11.06
CA LEU A 288 8.79 -8.06 10.12
C LEU A 288 8.34 -7.71 8.70
N PHE A 289 7.24 -8.31 8.23
CA PHE A 289 6.66 -8.01 6.93
C PHE A 289 6.21 -6.54 6.85
N LEU A 290 5.45 -6.04 7.84
CA LEU A 290 4.95 -4.67 7.83
C LEU A 290 6.09 -3.63 7.85
N VAL A 291 7.08 -3.84 8.71
CA VAL A 291 8.22 -2.94 8.84
C VAL A 291 9.06 -2.94 7.56
N SER A 292 9.30 -4.11 6.96
CA SER A 292 10.06 -4.21 5.71
C SER A 292 9.29 -3.60 4.53
N MET A 293 7.97 -3.82 4.44
CA MET A 293 7.13 -3.16 3.44
C MET A 293 7.05 -1.64 3.63
N MET A 294 7.09 -1.14 4.87
CA MET A 294 7.10 0.30 5.12
C MET A 294 8.42 0.94 4.66
N ALA A 295 9.54 0.24 4.83
CA ALA A 295 10.85 0.65 4.31
C ALA A 295 10.91 0.59 2.78
N GLU A 296 10.29 -0.43 2.17
CA GLU A 296 10.21 -0.62 0.71
C GLU A 296 9.39 0.48 -0.01
N VAL A 297 8.40 1.04 0.67
CA VAL A 297 7.59 2.14 0.10
C VAL A 297 8.11 3.52 0.53
N GLU A 298 9.25 3.59 1.22
CA GLU A 298 9.93 4.84 1.57
C GLU A 298 9.04 5.84 2.34
N ARG A 299 8.06 5.36 3.11
CA ARG A 299 7.18 6.21 3.93
C ARG A 299 7.77 6.44 5.31
N ILE A 300 7.47 7.58 5.93
CA ILE A 300 7.92 7.92 7.30
C ILE A 300 7.58 6.75 8.23
N PRO A 301 8.55 6.22 9.00
CA PRO A 301 9.85 6.81 9.37
C PRO A 301 11.03 6.57 8.40
N PHE A 302 10.83 5.79 7.34
CA PHE A 302 11.84 5.36 6.36
C PHE A 302 11.97 6.28 5.12
N ASP A 303 11.38 7.48 5.20
CA ASP A 303 11.33 8.53 4.19
C ASP A 303 12.59 9.43 4.20
N MET A 304 13.76 8.81 4.23
CA MET A 304 15.03 9.53 4.24
C MET A 304 15.63 9.82 2.87
N PRO A 305 15.44 8.96 1.85
CA PRO A 305 15.90 9.27 0.51
C PRO A 305 15.24 10.52 -0.09
N GLU A 306 13.99 10.84 0.30
CA GLU A 306 13.23 12.02 -0.15
C GLU A 306 13.50 13.27 0.72
N ALA A 307 14.18 13.14 1.86
CA ALA A 307 14.18 14.13 2.93
C ALA A 307 14.39 15.58 2.44
N GLU A 308 13.30 16.38 2.44
CA GLU A 308 13.27 17.74 1.89
C GLU A 308 14.37 18.66 2.45
N ALA A 309 14.71 18.46 3.73
CA ALA A 309 15.71 19.26 4.42
C ALA A 309 17.17 18.92 4.03
N GLU A 310 17.44 17.73 3.52
CA GLU A 310 18.79 17.28 3.14
C GLU A 310 18.99 17.22 1.61
N LEU A 311 18.00 16.71 0.88
CA LEU A 311 18.10 16.35 -0.53
C LEU A 311 16.99 16.93 -1.41
N VAL A 312 16.29 17.98 -0.94
CA VAL A 312 15.18 18.68 -1.62
C VAL A 312 13.93 17.82 -1.82
N GLU A 313 14.03 16.67 -2.49
CA GLU A 313 12.98 15.66 -2.68
C GLU A 313 13.56 14.31 -3.17
N GLY A 314 14.88 14.09 -2.99
CA GLY A 314 15.54 12.86 -3.41
C GLY A 314 15.58 12.64 -4.92
N TRP A 315 15.16 11.45 -5.35
CA TRP A 315 15.21 11.03 -6.76
C TRP A 315 14.07 11.59 -7.63
N TRP A 316 13.12 12.33 -7.04
CA TRP A 316 11.93 12.88 -7.71
C TRP A 316 12.13 14.29 -8.24
N THR A 317 13.14 15.01 -7.73
CA THR A 317 13.27 16.47 -7.84
C THR A 317 13.19 17.02 -9.27
N GLU A 318 13.71 16.30 -10.26
CA GLU A 318 13.74 16.75 -11.66
C GLU A 318 12.47 16.37 -12.46
N TYR A 319 11.59 15.55 -11.90
CA TYR A 319 10.37 15.11 -12.59
C TYR A 319 9.24 16.13 -12.44
N GLY A 320 8.67 16.55 -13.58
CA GLY A 320 7.52 17.45 -13.65
C GLY A 320 6.28 16.82 -14.26
N GLY A 321 5.17 17.56 -14.18
CA GLY A 321 3.92 17.26 -14.86
C GLY A 321 3.39 15.84 -14.64
N MET A 322 3.11 15.13 -15.74
CA MET A 322 2.53 13.80 -15.71
C MET A 322 3.46 12.75 -15.10
N ARG A 323 4.78 12.84 -15.33
CA ARG A 323 5.75 11.81 -14.85
C ARG A 323 5.87 11.83 -13.34
N PHE A 324 5.89 13.03 -12.74
CA PHE A 324 5.78 13.18 -11.30
C PHE A 324 4.47 12.57 -10.77
N GLY A 325 3.33 12.91 -11.39
CA GLY A 325 2.04 12.36 -10.97
C GLY A 325 1.97 10.82 -11.09
N LEU A 326 2.69 10.27 -12.05
CA LEU A 326 2.84 8.84 -12.31
C LEU A 326 3.72 8.15 -11.25
N LEU A 327 4.86 8.73 -10.87
CA LEU A 327 5.69 8.26 -9.75
C LEU A 327 4.93 8.33 -8.42
N PHE A 328 4.22 9.44 -8.20
CA PHE A 328 3.35 9.63 -7.05
C PHE A 328 2.26 8.54 -6.98
N ALA A 329 1.60 8.28 -8.10
CA ALA A 329 0.62 7.20 -8.16
C ALA A 329 1.24 5.83 -7.90
N ALA A 330 2.45 5.56 -8.40
CA ALA A 330 3.14 4.29 -8.21
C ALA A 330 3.45 4.01 -6.73
N GLU A 331 3.96 5.00 -6.01
CA GLU A 331 4.25 4.89 -4.58
C GLU A 331 2.98 4.51 -3.79
N TYR A 332 1.86 5.20 -4.05
CA TYR A 332 0.57 4.88 -3.43
C TYR A 332 0.02 3.51 -3.82
N MET A 333 0.15 3.12 -5.09
CA MET A 333 -0.24 1.79 -5.56
C MET A 333 0.59 0.69 -4.85
N ARG A 334 1.87 0.94 -4.56
CA ARG A 334 2.73 0.02 -3.80
C ARG A 334 2.35 -0.06 -2.34
N VAL A 335 2.06 1.07 -1.68
CA VAL A 335 1.48 1.04 -0.32
C VAL A 335 0.22 0.18 -0.32
N TYR A 336 -0.61 0.36 -1.35
CA TYR A 336 -1.85 -0.39 -1.41
C TYR A 336 -1.62 -1.89 -1.64
N ALA A 337 -0.70 -2.26 -2.54
CA ALA A 337 -0.26 -3.63 -2.73
C ALA A 337 0.23 -4.24 -1.40
N ALA A 338 1.04 -3.50 -0.63
CA ALA A 338 1.51 -3.93 0.69
C ALA A 338 0.35 -4.25 1.65
N CYS A 339 -0.66 -3.37 1.70
CA CYS A 339 -1.83 -3.55 2.56
C CYS A 339 -2.67 -4.77 2.13
N ILE A 340 -2.86 -4.97 0.82
CA ILE A 340 -3.59 -6.14 0.31
C ILE A 340 -2.80 -7.42 0.59
N LEU A 341 -1.49 -7.44 0.34
CA LEU A 341 -0.63 -8.59 0.60
C LEU A 341 -0.61 -8.95 2.09
N PHE A 342 -0.53 -7.97 2.99
CA PHE A 342 -0.65 -8.23 4.42
C PHE A 342 -2.01 -8.82 4.80
N ALA A 343 -3.09 -8.30 4.21
CA ALA A 343 -4.43 -8.86 4.42
C ALA A 343 -4.53 -10.32 3.96
N HIS A 344 -3.91 -10.66 2.82
CA HIS A 344 -3.85 -12.03 2.32
C HIS A 344 -3.01 -12.93 3.22
N PHE A 345 -1.77 -12.57 3.50
CA PHE A 345 -0.85 -13.44 4.24
C PHE A 345 -1.22 -13.58 5.71
N PHE A 346 -1.64 -12.52 6.40
CA PHE A 346 -1.78 -12.56 7.86
C PHE A 346 -3.23 -12.50 8.35
N LEU A 347 -4.14 -11.86 7.62
CA LEU A 347 -5.53 -11.65 8.05
C LEU A 347 -6.57 -12.53 7.33
N GLY A 348 -6.13 -13.54 6.57
CA GLY A 348 -7.04 -14.48 5.89
C GLY A 348 -7.81 -13.87 4.71
N GLY A 349 -7.24 -12.89 4.01
CA GLY A 349 -7.75 -12.36 2.72
C GLY A 349 -9.23 -11.98 2.76
N TRP A 350 -10.04 -12.63 1.92
CA TRP A 350 -11.49 -12.43 1.79
C TRP A 350 -12.34 -13.15 2.86
N ALA A 351 -11.75 -13.94 3.76
CA ALA A 351 -12.50 -14.60 4.82
C ALA A 351 -13.04 -13.55 5.82
N SER A 352 -14.33 -13.63 6.16
CA SER A 352 -14.91 -12.71 7.14
C SER A 352 -14.32 -12.97 8.54
N PRO A 353 -14.01 -11.92 9.32
CA PRO A 353 -13.70 -12.10 10.74
C PRO A 353 -14.88 -12.79 11.41
N PHE A 354 -14.62 -13.86 12.18
CA PHE A 354 -15.64 -14.62 12.90
C PHE A 354 -16.71 -15.28 12.02
N ALA A 355 -16.31 -15.78 10.84
CA ALA A 355 -17.18 -16.61 10.00
C ALA A 355 -17.78 -17.77 10.85
N GLY A 356 -19.11 -17.82 10.98
CA GLY A 356 -19.82 -18.84 11.77
C GLY A 356 -20.46 -18.39 13.10
N LEU A 357 -20.11 -17.20 13.63
CA LEU A 357 -20.77 -16.67 14.85
C LEU A 357 -22.14 -16.02 14.58
N VAL A 358 -22.37 -15.55 13.35
CA VAL A 358 -23.67 -15.01 12.90
C VAL A 358 -24.37 -16.06 12.04
N PRO A 359 -25.57 -16.54 12.43
CA PRO A 359 -26.36 -17.44 11.59
C PRO A 359 -26.84 -16.69 10.34
N GLY A 360 -26.54 -17.19 9.14
CA GLY A 360 -27.05 -16.61 7.88
C GLY A 360 -26.09 -16.57 6.69
N GLY A 361 -24.84 -17.00 6.85
CA GLY A 361 -23.82 -16.92 5.79
C GLY A 361 -23.21 -15.50 5.68
N PRO A 362 -22.18 -15.31 4.84
CA PRO A 362 -21.54 -14.01 4.68
C PRO A 362 -22.51 -13.02 4.02
N LEU A 363 -23.04 -12.07 4.79
CA LEU A 363 -23.91 -10.98 4.31
C LEU A 363 -23.17 -10.02 3.34
N ILE A 364 -21.84 -10.01 3.41
CA ILE A 364 -20.96 -9.09 2.71
C ILE A 364 -20.06 -9.89 1.74
N PRO A 365 -19.94 -9.51 0.46
CA PRO A 365 -19.06 -10.18 -0.52
C PRO A 365 -17.60 -10.25 -0.05
N GLY A 366 -16.89 -11.32 -0.42
CA GLY A 366 -15.49 -11.54 -0.02
C GLY A 366 -14.56 -10.39 -0.44
N ILE A 367 -14.80 -9.81 -1.62
CA ILE A 367 -14.08 -8.62 -2.11
C ILE A 367 -14.13 -7.44 -1.13
N VAL A 368 -15.30 -7.18 -0.52
CA VAL A 368 -15.45 -6.05 0.39
C VAL A 368 -14.63 -6.26 1.66
N TRP A 369 -14.51 -7.50 2.15
CA TRP A 369 -13.67 -7.82 3.30
C TRP A 369 -12.19 -7.61 3.03
N THR A 370 -11.69 -8.06 1.87
CA THR A 370 -10.30 -7.82 1.47
C THR A 370 -10.00 -6.31 1.42
N LEU A 371 -10.89 -5.53 0.80
CA LEU A 371 -10.75 -4.07 0.70
C LEU A 371 -10.82 -3.38 2.06
N LEU A 372 -11.78 -3.75 2.92
CA LEU A 372 -11.92 -3.18 4.27
C LEU A 372 -10.70 -3.46 5.13
N LYS A 373 -10.16 -4.68 5.08
CA LYS A 373 -8.92 -5.03 5.80
C LYS A 373 -7.74 -4.22 5.27
N ALA A 374 -7.58 -4.11 3.96
CA ALA A 374 -6.53 -3.31 3.35
C ALA A 374 -6.62 -1.83 3.75
N TRP A 375 -7.82 -1.23 3.75
CA TRP A 375 -8.03 0.15 4.21
C TRP A 375 -7.77 0.34 5.71
N PHE A 376 -8.13 -0.66 6.53
CA PHE A 376 -7.83 -0.65 7.95
C PHE A 376 -6.32 -0.67 8.21
N ILE A 377 -5.59 -1.58 7.56
CA ILE A 377 -4.12 -1.68 7.67
C ILE A 377 -3.47 -0.38 7.20
N PHE A 378 -3.92 0.17 6.06
CA PHE A 378 -3.42 1.44 5.56
C PHE A 378 -3.54 2.56 6.60
N THR A 379 -4.72 2.68 7.22
CA THR A 379 -4.98 3.72 8.22
C THR A 379 -4.13 3.52 9.49
N VAL A 380 -4.09 2.30 10.02
CA VAL A 380 -3.46 1.99 11.31
C VAL A 380 -1.95 1.93 11.21
N ILE A 381 -1.40 1.42 10.11
CA ILE A 381 0.04 1.27 9.94
C ILE A 381 0.60 2.49 9.22
N PHE A 382 0.24 2.71 7.95
CA PHE A 382 0.91 3.72 7.13
C PHE A 382 0.56 5.16 7.54
N VAL A 383 -0.73 5.45 7.76
CA VAL A 383 -1.15 6.82 8.09
C VAL A 383 -0.80 7.16 9.55
N TRP A 384 -1.10 6.26 10.49
CA TRP A 384 -0.83 6.54 11.90
C TRP A 384 0.67 6.53 12.22
N ALA A 385 1.47 5.58 11.70
CA ALA A 385 2.92 5.58 11.92
C ALA A 385 3.56 6.87 11.41
N ARG A 386 3.12 7.38 10.24
CA ARG A 386 3.58 8.65 9.68
C ARG A 386 3.26 9.85 10.58
N THR A 387 2.17 9.80 11.37
CA THR A 387 1.85 10.84 12.36
C THR A 387 2.52 10.66 13.72
N ALA A 388 2.82 9.42 14.10
CA ALA A 388 3.26 9.07 15.45
C ALA A 388 4.79 8.97 15.58
N LEU A 389 5.50 8.57 14.51
CA LEU A 389 6.93 8.28 14.54
C LEU A 389 7.76 9.42 13.93
N PRO A 390 8.93 9.76 14.52
CA PRO A 390 9.88 10.68 13.92
C PRO A 390 10.62 10.02 12.75
N ARG A 391 11.23 10.83 11.89
CA ARG A 391 12.15 10.36 10.84
C ARG A 391 13.44 9.82 11.48
N ILE A 392 13.94 8.70 10.98
CA ILE A 392 15.16 8.02 11.46
C ILE A 392 16.29 8.27 10.46
N ARG A 393 17.55 8.34 10.88
CA ARG A 393 18.70 8.55 9.96
C ARG A 393 18.96 7.33 9.05
N THR A 394 19.43 7.53 7.80
CA THR A 394 19.72 6.41 6.86
C THR A 394 20.68 5.38 7.41
N ASP A 395 21.70 5.81 8.13
CA ASP A 395 22.70 4.90 8.69
C ASP A 395 22.06 3.97 9.73
N GLN A 396 21.16 4.51 10.56
CA GLN A 396 20.38 3.76 11.55
C GLN A 396 19.35 2.84 10.89
N ILE A 397 18.73 3.28 9.78
CA ILE A 397 17.82 2.46 8.98
C ILE A 397 18.57 1.23 8.43
N LEU A 398 19.73 1.42 7.80
CA LEU A 398 20.53 0.30 7.28
C LEU A 398 21.00 -0.62 8.41
N GLU A 399 21.47 -0.05 9.54
CA GLU A 399 21.88 -0.84 10.70
C GLU A 399 20.74 -1.67 11.28
N PHE A 400 19.53 -1.10 11.39
CA PHE A 400 18.33 -1.80 11.84
C PHE A 400 17.97 -2.97 10.92
N GLY A 401 18.02 -2.76 9.61
CA GLY A 401 17.80 -3.79 8.60
C GLY A 401 18.75 -4.97 8.75
N TRP A 402 20.05 -4.69 8.77
CA TRP A 402 21.08 -5.73 8.77
C TRP A 402 21.32 -6.38 10.13
N ARG A 403 21.34 -5.61 11.22
CA ARG A 403 21.67 -6.14 12.56
C ARG A 403 20.47 -6.73 13.28
N MET A 404 19.26 -6.22 13.04
CA MET A 404 18.07 -6.61 13.80
C MET A 404 17.06 -7.38 12.96
N LEU A 405 16.57 -6.79 11.87
CA LEU A 405 15.52 -7.40 11.05
C LEU A 405 15.98 -8.69 10.38
N LEU A 406 17.20 -8.72 9.84
CA LEU A 406 17.72 -9.89 9.15
C LEU A 406 17.82 -11.12 10.09
N PRO A 407 18.50 -11.07 11.26
CA PRO A 407 18.51 -12.21 12.18
C PRO A 407 17.12 -12.62 12.68
N LEU A 408 16.24 -11.65 12.98
CA LEU A 408 14.87 -11.94 13.41
C LEU A 408 14.05 -12.63 12.31
N SER A 409 14.24 -12.27 11.04
CA SER A 409 13.58 -12.92 9.91
C SER A 409 14.04 -14.37 9.72
N PHE A 410 15.33 -14.66 9.92
CA PHE A 410 15.83 -16.03 9.96
C PHE A 410 15.23 -16.83 11.12
N LEU A 411 15.20 -16.25 12.32
CA LEU A 411 14.54 -16.87 13.47
C LEU A 411 13.08 -17.20 13.16
N GLN A 412 12.36 -16.29 12.51
CA GLN A 412 10.97 -16.49 12.14
C GLN A 412 10.78 -17.66 11.16
N VAL A 413 11.68 -17.84 10.19
CA VAL A 413 11.66 -19.00 9.28
C VAL A 413 11.85 -20.29 10.07
N VAL A 414 12.80 -20.33 11.01
CA VAL A 414 13.01 -21.50 11.87
C VAL A 414 11.77 -21.81 12.71
N LEU A 415 11.14 -20.78 13.31
CA LEU A 415 9.90 -20.94 14.07
C LEU A 415 8.76 -21.48 13.20
N ALA A 416 8.64 -21.01 11.95
CA ALA A 416 7.63 -21.50 11.01
C ALA A 416 7.79 -23.00 10.73
N VAL A 417 9.04 -23.45 10.53
CA VAL A 417 9.35 -24.87 10.34
C VAL A 417 8.98 -25.69 11.58
N ILE A 418 9.34 -25.20 12.77
CA ILE A 418 9.01 -25.88 14.04
C ILE A 418 7.50 -26.00 14.22
N TYR A 419 6.75 -24.92 13.99
CA TYR A 419 5.30 -24.93 14.09
C TYR A 419 4.67 -25.92 13.12
N ARG A 420 5.11 -25.93 11.87
CA ARG A 420 4.59 -26.83 10.85
C ARG A 420 4.91 -28.31 11.11
N LEU A 421 6.05 -28.62 11.72
CA LEU A 421 6.46 -30.01 11.97
C LEU A 421 5.90 -30.61 13.26
N TYR A 422 5.82 -29.81 14.33
CA TYR A 422 5.50 -30.34 15.67
C TYR A 422 4.13 -29.95 16.20
N LEU A 423 3.56 -28.84 15.73
CA LEU A 423 2.33 -28.26 16.29
C LEU A 423 1.14 -28.30 15.33
N PHE A 424 1.34 -28.76 14.11
CA PHE A 424 0.32 -28.80 13.07
C PHE A 424 -0.27 -30.21 12.93
N ASP A 425 -1.58 -30.33 13.10
CA ASP A 425 -2.32 -31.56 12.81
C ASP A 425 -3.12 -31.44 11.51
N ALA A 426 -2.67 -32.17 10.48
CA ALA A 426 -3.32 -32.19 9.18
C ALA A 426 -4.71 -32.85 9.21
N SER A 427 -4.98 -33.74 10.16
CA SER A 427 -6.25 -34.47 10.24
C SER A 427 -7.41 -33.61 10.75
N ALA A 428 -7.09 -32.51 11.43
CA ALA A 428 -8.06 -31.57 12.00
C ALA A 428 -8.38 -30.37 11.10
N LEU A 429 -7.91 -30.38 9.84
CA LEU A 429 -8.33 -29.42 8.82
C LEU A 429 -9.80 -29.65 8.45
N ALA A 430 -10.60 -28.58 8.44
CA ALA A 430 -12.00 -28.66 8.03
C ALA A 430 -12.42 -27.43 7.21
N ASP A 431 -13.07 -27.68 6.07
CA ASP A 431 -13.65 -26.64 5.20
C ASP A 431 -15.04 -26.18 5.65
N THR A 432 -15.27 -26.17 6.97
CA THR A 432 -16.50 -25.66 7.59
C THR A 432 -16.48 -24.13 7.69
N THR A 433 -17.64 -23.49 7.85
CA THR A 433 -17.74 -22.01 7.94
C THR A 433 -16.90 -21.41 9.07
N SER A 434 -16.68 -22.13 10.16
CA SER A 434 -15.83 -21.77 11.30
C SER A 434 -14.35 -22.17 11.13
N GLY A 435 -14.01 -22.88 10.06
CA GLY A 435 -12.71 -23.55 9.91
C GLY A 435 -12.55 -24.79 10.80
N GLY A 436 -11.40 -25.46 10.66
CA GLY A 436 -10.97 -26.59 11.48
C GLY A 436 -10.15 -26.21 12.71
N TRP A 437 -9.61 -27.21 13.38
CA TRP A 437 -8.87 -27.08 14.64
C TRP A 437 -7.43 -27.61 14.51
N ALA A 438 -6.81 -27.35 13.36
CA ALA A 438 -5.48 -27.87 13.01
C ALA A 438 -4.34 -27.42 13.95
N TRP A 439 -4.60 -26.46 14.84
CA TRP A 439 -3.66 -25.86 15.80
C TRP A 439 -4.11 -26.04 17.26
N ASP A 440 -4.77 -27.16 17.57
CA ASP A 440 -5.11 -27.54 18.93
C ASP A 440 -3.85 -27.84 19.75
N PHE A 441 -3.86 -27.46 21.02
CA PHE A 441 -2.86 -27.87 22.00
C PHE A 441 -3.54 -28.36 23.26
N MET A 442 -3.28 -29.62 23.64
CA MET A 442 -3.80 -30.24 24.86
C MET A 442 -5.34 -30.22 24.98
N GLY A 443 -6.06 -30.28 23.86
CA GLY A 443 -7.53 -30.28 23.83
C GLY A 443 -8.15 -28.90 24.03
N ILE A 444 -7.35 -27.82 23.96
CA ILE A 444 -7.82 -26.45 23.91
C ILE A 444 -7.84 -26.01 22.45
N PRO A 445 -9.03 -25.81 21.87
CA PRO A 445 -9.15 -25.29 20.53
C PRO A 445 -8.47 -23.91 20.42
N TRP A 446 -7.56 -23.74 19.46
CA TRP A 446 -6.64 -22.58 19.30
C TRP A 446 -5.55 -22.42 20.38
N GLY A 447 -5.22 -23.47 21.12
CA GLY A 447 -4.21 -23.43 22.18
C GLY A 447 -2.83 -22.94 21.71
N VAL A 448 -2.35 -23.41 20.54
CA VAL A 448 -1.07 -22.94 19.98
C VAL A 448 -1.09 -21.42 19.69
N PRO A 449 -2.05 -20.89 18.89
CA PRO A 449 -2.14 -19.46 18.60
C PRO A 449 -2.22 -18.55 19.84
N ILE A 450 -2.93 -18.98 20.88
CA ILE A 450 -3.07 -18.21 22.11
C ILE A 450 -1.74 -18.13 22.84
N LEU A 451 -1.05 -19.27 23.00
CA LEU A 451 0.26 -19.31 23.66
C LEU A 451 1.31 -18.51 22.90
N THR A 452 1.35 -18.65 21.56
CA THR A 452 2.30 -17.89 20.73
C THR A 452 2.01 -16.39 20.81
N THR A 453 0.75 -15.98 20.70
CA THR A 453 0.38 -14.57 20.82
C THR A 453 0.72 -14.03 22.20
N ALA A 454 0.41 -14.75 23.27
CA ALA A 454 0.71 -14.34 24.64
C ALA A 454 2.22 -14.21 24.88
N PHE A 455 3.02 -15.15 24.36
CA PHE A 455 4.48 -15.08 24.43
C PHE A 455 5.01 -13.81 23.76
N TRP A 456 4.60 -13.55 22.52
CA TRP A 456 5.07 -12.37 21.78
C TRP A 456 4.54 -11.05 22.34
N VAL A 457 3.32 -11.01 22.86
CA VAL A 457 2.79 -9.85 23.60
C VAL A 457 3.58 -9.63 24.89
N GLY A 458 3.98 -10.70 25.59
CA GLY A 458 4.85 -10.61 26.76
C GLY A 458 6.23 -10.05 26.42
N VAL A 459 6.86 -10.55 25.35
CA VAL A 459 8.13 -10.01 24.82
C VAL A 459 7.98 -8.54 24.45
N PHE A 460 6.92 -8.17 23.74
CA PHE A 460 6.63 -6.78 23.39
C PHE A 460 6.42 -5.90 24.62
N TRP A 461 5.70 -6.40 25.64
CA TRP A 461 5.47 -5.68 26.89
C TRP A 461 6.78 -5.46 27.66
N VAL A 462 7.69 -6.45 27.69
CA VAL A 462 9.02 -6.29 28.28
C VAL A 462 9.82 -5.21 27.56
N PHE A 463 9.81 -5.20 26.21
CA PHE A 463 10.48 -4.14 25.44
C PHE A 463 9.85 -2.75 25.66
N MET A 464 8.53 -2.69 25.90
CA MET A 464 7.82 -1.43 26.14
C MET A 464 8.05 -0.89 27.55
N ASN A 465 8.20 -1.77 28.55
CA ASN A 465 8.37 -1.40 29.96
C ASN A 465 9.85 -1.23 30.36
N ASP A 466 10.69 -0.92 29.38
CA ASP A 466 12.11 -0.69 29.58
C ASP A 466 12.34 0.70 30.19
N GLU A 467 12.48 0.75 31.52
CA GLU A 467 12.65 1.97 32.32
C GLU A 467 14.05 2.59 32.21
N ASN A 468 15.03 1.88 31.64
CA ASN A 468 16.44 2.31 31.54
C ASN A 468 16.79 2.89 30.16
N LEU A 469 15.90 3.69 29.58
CA LEU A 469 16.10 4.33 28.27
C LEU A 469 17.30 5.29 28.22
N GLU A 470 17.71 5.84 29.38
CA GLU A 470 18.75 6.87 29.47
C GLU A 470 20.14 6.36 29.89
N GLU A 471 20.25 5.15 30.45
CA GLU A 471 21.52 4.64 31.02
C GLU A 471 22.42 3.93 30.00
N ASP A 472 21.86 3.41 28.91
CA ASP A 472 22.59 2.51 28.02
C ASP A 472 23.00 3.20 26.71
N GLN A 473 24.22 3.76 26.70
CA GLN A 473 24.81 4.42 25.51
C GLN A 473 25.14 3.45 24.37
N GLU A 474 25.05 2.12 24.61
CA GLU A 474 25.27 1.09 23.60
C GLU A 474 24.02 0.75 22.79
N ARG A 475 22.87 1.39 23.06
CA ARG A 475 21.66 1.21 22.25
C ARG A 475 21.89 1.68 20.82
N MET A 476 21.53 0.83 19.86
CA MET A 476 21.67 1.08 18.42
C MET A 476 20.99 2.39 17.95
N PHE A 477 20.01 2.91 18.70
CA PHE A 477 19.30 4.16 18.39
C PHE A 477 19.44 5.17 19.53
N HIS A 478 20.53 5.92 19.56
CA HIS A 478 20.61 7.15 20.35
C HIS A 478 20.06 8.31 19.52
N VAL A 479 19.00 8.95 20.02
CA VAL A 479 18.48 10.20 19.44
C VAL A 479 19.31 11.40 19.91
N GLN A 480 20.09 11.22 20.99
CA GLN A 480 21.02 12.21 21.49
C GLN A 480 22.41 12.00 20.91
N THR A 481 22.89 12.98 20.14
CA THR A 481 24.32 13.20 19.99
C THR A 481 24.78 14.11 21.13
N LEU A 482 25.72 13.65 21.97
CA LEU A 482 26.30 14.46 23.06
C LEU A 482 26.91 15.78 22.53
N THR A 483 27.34 15.75 21.28
CA THR A 483 27.85 16.90 20.52
C THR A 483 26.95 17.18 19.32
N PRO A 484 26.26 18.34 19.26
CA PRO A 484 25.48 18.73 18.09
C PRO A 484 26.36 18.77 16.84
N ALA A 485 25.88 18.21 15.73
CA ALA A 485 26.53 18.32 14.43
C ALA A 485 26.62 19.81 14.05
N GLY A 486 27.83 20.37 14.09
CA GLY A 486 28.09 21.80 13.88
C GLY A 486 29.17 22.42 14.78
N LYS A 487 29.65 21.71 15.80
CA LYS A 487 30.73 22.21 16.68
C LYS A 487 32.16 21.87 16.23
N HIS A 488 32.34 21.05 15.20
CA HIS A 488 33.67 20.83 14.62
C HIS A 488 34.04 22.01 13.73
N THR A 489 34.96 22.84 14.20
CA THR A 489 35.68 23.78 13.34
C THR A 489 36.78 23.00 12.64
N ALA A 490 36.79 22.96 11.32
CA ALA A 490 37.84 22.26 10.57
C ALA A 490 39.22 22.83 10.97
N GLY A 491 40.11 21.98 11.48
CA GLY A 491 41.44 22.37 11.97
C GLY A 491 41.58 22.58 13.47
N GLN A 492 40.56 22.23 14.27
CA GLN A 492 40.68 22.06 15.72
C GLN A 492 40.40 20.61 16.12
N GLU A 493 41.33 19.73 15.73
CA GLU A 493 41.62 18.47 16.43
C GLU A 493 43.14 18.40 16.68
#